data_AF-A0AA88V6K5-F1
#
_entry.id   AF-A0AA88V6K5-F1
#
_cell.length_a   1.000
_cell.length_b   1.000
_cell.length_c   1.000
_cell.angle_alpha   90.00
_cell.angle_beta   90.00
_cell.angle_gamma   90.00
#
_symmetry.space_group_name_H-M   'P 1'
#
loop_
_entity.id
_entity.type
_entity.pdbx_description
1 polymer ?
#
loop_
_entity_poly.entity_id
_entity_poly.type
_entity_poly.pdbx_seq_one_letter_code
_entity_poly.pdbx_strand_id
1 'polypeptide(L)'
;MAAIANVRRYLHPITYGEYPSNMRSIVKTRLPSFSLFQKLKLAGYFDFLGVNYYTAYWALNQKSDPKKVIYTTHSQVDLEGSKNSSNVRKEIIVYLRTHKKIAEQQRKKVEA
;
A
#
# COMPACT_ATOMS: atom_id res chain seq x y z
N MET A 1 -14.48 -3.66 7.33
CA MET A 1 -13.87 -4.25 6.12
C MET A 1 -13.15 -3.13 5.39
N ALA A 2 -11.82 -3.18 5.29
CA ALA A 2 -10.96 -2.11 4.77
C ALA A 2 -10.02 -2.70 3.70
N ALA A 3 -10.50 -2.87 2.47
CA ALA A 3 -9.75 -3.55 1.41
C ALA A 3 -8.87 -2.62 0.56
N ILE A 4 -9.22 -1.33 0.39
CA ILE A 4 -8.57 -0.49 -0.62
C ILE A 4 -7.36 0.31 -0.08
N ALA A 5 -7.16 0.38 1.24
CA ALA A 5 -6.01 1.05 1.85
C ALA A 5 -4.85 0.11 2.26
N ASN A 6 -5.02 -1.21 2.17
CA ASN A 6 -4.04 -2.14 2.73
C ASN A 6 -2.86 -2.42 1.80
N VAL A 7 -3.10 -2.71 0.53
CA VAL A 7 -2.01 -3.18 -0.36
C VAL A 7 -0.95 -2.09 -0.54
N ARG A 8 -1.36 -0.85 -0.84
CA ARG A 8 -0.43 0.25 -1.11
C ARG A 8 0.43 0.62 0.10
N ARG A 9 -0.10 0.48 1.32
CA ARG A 9 0.60 0.76 2.57
C ARG A 9 1.85 -0.12 2.73
N TYR A 10 1.79 -1.38 2.31
CA TYR A 10 2.91 -2.32 2.40
C TYR A 10 3.75 -2.34 1.12
N LEU A 11 3.11 -2.24 -0.04
CA LEU A 11 3.78 -2.32 -1.33
C LEU A 11 4.71 -1.14 -1.60
N HIS A 12 4.33 0.07 -1.18
CA HIS A 12 5.14 1.26 -1.43
C HIS A 12 6.48 1.24 -0.64
N PRO A 13 6.52 0.88 0.66
CA PRO A 13 7.79 0.69 1.38
C PRO A 13 8.70 -0.37 0.77
N ILE A 14 8.18 -1.52 0.35
CA ILE A 14 9.00 -2.61 -0.22
C ILE A 14 9.48 -2.31 -1.64
N THR A 15 8.86 -1.34 -2.32
CA THR A 15 9.26 -0.93 -3.67
C THR A 15 10.20 0.26 -3.64
N TYR A 16 9.91 1.26 -2.80
CA TYR A 16 10.56 2.58 -2.80
C TYR A 16 11.27 2.93 -1.49
N GLY A 17 11.17 2.10 -0.45
CA GLY A 17 11.74 2.36 0.87
C GLY A 17 10.97 3.38 1.71
N GLU A 18 9.81 3.86 1.26
CA GLU A 18 9.01 4.83 2.02
C GLU A 18 7.51 4.57 1.96
N TYR A 19 6.77 5.12 2.93
CA TYR A 19 5.31 5.08 2.92
C TYR A 19 4.72 6.05 1.89
N PRO A 20 3.51 5.77 1.37
CA PRO A 20 2.83 6.68 0.44
C PRO A 20 2.65 8.09 1.02
N SER A 21 2.72 9.11 0.16
CA SER A 21 2.59 10.53 0.54
C SER A 21 1.32 10.84 1.32
N ASN A 22 0.17 10.32 0.88
CA ASN A 22 -1.11 10.50 1.57
C ASN A 22 -1.11 9.91 2.99
N MET A 23 -0.43 8.78 3.20
CA MET A 23 -0.37 8.15 4.51
C MET A 23 0.54 8.94 5.45
N ARG A 24 1.64 9.51 4.93
CA ARG A 24 2.49 10.42 5.70
C ARG A 24 1.75 11.69 6.13
N SER A 25 0.92 12.27 5.25
CA SER A 25 0.17 13.49 5.56
C SER A 25 -1.00 13.27 6.53
N ILE A 26 -1.67 12.12 6.46
CA ILE A 26 -2.84 11.81 7.30
C ILE A 26 -2.41 11.24 8.66
N VAL A 27 -1.51 10.25 8.70
CA VAL A 27 -1.12 9.54 9.93
C VAL A 27 -0.12 10.35 10.77
N LYS A 28 0.75 11.13 10.10
CA LYS A 28 1.77 12.01 10.70
C LYS A 28 2.62 11.28 11.76
N THR A 29 2.62 11.78 13.00
CA THR A 29 3.48 11.32 14.10
C THR A 29 3.27 9.87 14.53
N ARG A 30 2.11 9.30 14.22
CA ARG A 30 1.81 7.88 14.50
C ARG A 30 2.45 6.92 13.51
N LEU A 31 2.97 7.43 12.39
CA LEU A 31 3.62 6.62 11.37
C LEU A 31 5.12 6.58 11.62
N PRO A 32 5.71 5.40 11.92
CA PRO A 32 7.15 5.28 12.09
C PRO A 32 7.89 5.69 10.82
N SER A 33 9.01 6.38 10.98
CA SER A 33 9.93 6.68 9.89
C SER A 33 10.99 5.59 9.75
N PHE A 34 11.42 5.33 8.52
CA PHE A 34 12.53 4.42 8.25
C PHE A 34 13.87 5.16 8.32
N SER A 35 14.87 4.54 8.94
CA SER A 35 16.26 5.02 8.84
C SER A 35 16.81 4.83 7.42
N LEU A 36 17.87 5.56 7.06
CA LEU A 36 18.46 5.46 5.72
C LEU A 36 18.82 4.01 5.34
N PHE A 37 19.42 3.27 6.28
CA PHE A 37 19.75 1.86 6.10
C PHE A 37 18.51 0.99 5.87
N GLN A 38 17.42 1.23 6.62
CA GLN A 38 16.17 0.50 6.44
C GLN A 38 15.53 0.79 5.08
N LYS A 39 15.56 2.04 4.60
CA LYS A 39 15.03 2.40 3.28
C LYS A 39 15.75 1.63 2.17
N LEU A 40 17.09 1.59 2.23
CA LEU A 40 17.92 0.88 1.26
C LEU A 40 17.70 -0.64 1.29
N LYS A 41 17.48 -1.20 2.48
CA LYS A 41 17.18 -2.63 2.62
C LYS A 41 15.78 -2.99 2.10
N LEU A 42 14.82 -2.09 2.25
CA LEU A 42 13.43 -2.31 1.82
C LEU A 42 13.25 -2.11 0.32
N ALA A 43 13.93 -1.13 -0.29
CA ALA A 43 13.78 -0.81 -1.70
C ALA A 43 14.23 -1.97 -2.59
N GLY A 44 13.28 -2.57 -3.31
CA GLY A 44 13.54 -3.66 -4.25
C GLY A 44 13.97 -4.97 -3.59
N TYR A 45 13.47 -5.23 -2.37
CA TYR A 45 13.76 -6.46 -1.62
C TYR A 45 13.25 -7.75 -2.29
N PHE A 46 12.28 -7.65 -3.20
CA PHE A 46 11.60 -8.81 -3.79
C PHE A 46 11.78 -8.87 -5.32
N ASP A 47 11.97 -10.09 -5.84
CA ASP A 47 12.06 -10.37 -7.29
C ASP A 47 10.68 -10.66 -7.92
N PHE A 48 9.73 -11.12 -7.11
CA PHE A 48 8.36 -11.43 -7.53
C PHE A 48 7.35 -11.04 -6.46
N LEU A 49 6.15 -10.66 -6.89
CA LEU A 49 5.02 -10.34 -6.04
C LEU A 49 3.81 -11.18 -6.46
N GLY A 50 3.36 -12.06 -5.56
CA GLY A 50 2.08 -12.75 -5.70
C GLY A 50 0.96 -11.90 -5.10
N VAL A 51 -0.12 -11.68 -5.86
CA VAL A 51 -1.31 -10.97 -5.38
C VAL A 51 -2.49 -11.92 -5.40
N ASN A 52 -3.10 -12.13 -4.23
CA ASN A 52 -4.33 -12.90 -4.11
C ASN A 52 -5.52 -11.96 -4.26
N TYR A 53 -6.23 -12.06 -5.38
CA TYR A 53 -7.40 -11.26 -5.68
C TYR A 53 -8.67 -12.11 -5.56
N TYR A 54 -9.60 -11.68 -4.70
CA TYR A 54 -10.84 -12.41 -4.41
C TYR A 54 -12.11 -11.61 -4.75
N THR A 55 -12.07 -10.28 -4.57
CA THR A 55 -13.23 -9.41 -4.72
C THR A 55 -12.80 -7.95 -4.91
N ALA A 56 -13.73 -7.11 -5.36
CA ALA A 56 -13.59 -5.67 -5.44
C ALA A 56 -14.72 -4.97 -4.69
N TYR A 57 -14.43 -3.77 -4.18
CA TYR A 57 -15.38 -2.93 -3.47
C TYR A 57 -15.50 -1.57 -4.15
N TRP A 58 -16.65 -0.94 -4.04
CA TRP A 58 -16.81 0.46 -4.39
C TRP A 58 -16.24 1.32 -3.27
N ALA A 59 -15.44 2.33 -3.63
CA ALA A 59 -14.84 3.27 -2.69
C ALA A 59 -15.62 4.59 -2.72
N LEU A 60 -16.21 4.94 -1.58
CA LEU A 60 -16.87 6.22 -1.37
C LEU A 60 -15.97 7.10 -0.49
N ASN A 61 -15.87 8.38 -0.84
CA ASN A 61 -15.09 9.33 -0.04
C ASN A 61 -15.78 9.58 1.30
N GLN A 62 -15.07 9.37 2.42
CA GLN A 62 -15.57 9.67 3.75
C GLN A 62 -14.60 10.60 4.49
N LYS A 63 -15.10 11.75 4.94
CA LYS A 63 -14.33 12.64 5.82
C LYS A 63 -14.18 11.98 7.20
N SER A 64 -12.94 11.69 7.59
CA SER A 64 -12.65 11.17 8.93
C SER A 64 -12.70 12.30 9.97
N ASP A 65 -13.43 12.11 11.06
CA ASP A 65 -13.35 12.98 12.23
C ASP A 65 -11.96 12.85 12.90
N PRO A 66 -11.18 13.95 13.04
CA PRO A 66 -9.87 13.93 13.69
C PRO A 66 -9.87 13.39 15.12
N LYS A 67 -11.02 13.44 15.83
CA LYS A 67 -11.16 12.94 17.20
C LYS A 67 -11.51 11.45 17.29
N LYS A 68 -11.96 10.84 16.19
CA LYS A 68 -12.38 9.42 16.10
C LYS A 68 -11.51 8.64 15.12
N VAL A 69 -10.20 8.86 15.16
CA VAL A 69 -9.26 8.23 14.23
C VAL A 69 -8.78 6.89 14.78
N ILE A 70 -9.50 5.83 14.42
CA ILE A 70 -9.12 4.43 14.66
C ILE A 70 -8.34 3.92 13.43
N TYR A 71 -7.53 2.87 13.57
CA TYR A 71 -6.75 2.26 12.47
C TYR A 71 -7.59 1.95 11.22
N THR A 72 -8.88 1.67 11.40
CA THR A 72 -9.85 1.35 10.33
C THR A 72 -10.38 2.57 9.57
N THR A 73 -10.32 3.77 10.15
CA THR A 73 -10.90 5.00 9.56
C THR A 73 -9.85 5.86 8.85
N HIS A 74 -8.56 5.50 8.96
CA HIS A 74 -7.44 6.23 8.36
C HIS A 74 -7.48 6.29 6.83
N SER A 75 -8.17 5.34 6.21
CA SER A 75 -8.34 5.31 4.76
C SER A 75 -9.21 6.44 4.23
N GLN A 76 -10.02 7.11 5.07
CA GLN A 76 -10.97 8.14 4.66
C GLN A 76 -11.91 7.68 3.54
N VAL A 77 -12.22 6.38 3.55
CA VAL A 77 -13.00 5.71 2.52
C VAL A 77 -13.98 4.79 3.19
N ASP A 78 -15.25 4.90 2.81
CA ASP A 78 -16.26 3.89 3.07
C ASP A 78 -16.28 2.88 1.92
N LEU A 79 -16.38 1.61 2.29
CA LEU A 79 -16.47 0.52 1.32
C LEU A 79 -17.91 0.04 1.27
N GLU A 80 -18.57 0.26 0.14
CA GLU A 80 -19.86 -0.34 -0.12
C GLU A 80 -19.64 -1.66 -0.87
N GLY A 81 -20.06 -2.76 -0.24
CA GLY A 81 -20.21 -4.04 -0.92
C GLY A 81 -21.30 -3.89 -1.97
N SER A 82 -21.05 -4.35 -3.20
CA SER A 82 -22.02 -4.22 -4.30
C SER A 82 -23.39 -4.74 -3.86
N LYS A 83 -24.35 -3.84 -3.65
CA LYS A 83 -25.71 -4.22 -3.26
C LYS A 83 -26.41 -5.07 -4.33
N ASN A 84 -25.89 -5.17 -5.56
CA ASN A 84 -26.57 -5.83 -6.69
C ASN A 84 -25.68 -6.57 -7.71
N SER A 85 -24.40 -6.86 -7.45
CA SER A 85 -23.59 -7.65 -8.41
C SER A 85 -23.50 -9.09 -7.96
N SER A 86 -24.10 -9.98 -8.74
CA SER A 86 -23.86 -11.42 -8.68
C SER A 86 -22.37 -11.71 -8.51
N ASN A 87 -22.07 -12.44 -7.44
CA ASN A 87 -20.72 -12.77 -6.99
C ASN A 87 -19.93 -13.48 -8.09
N VAL A 88 -19.05 -12.76 -8.79
CA VAL A 88 -17.99 -13.41 -9.56
C VAL A 88 -16.79 -13.54 -8.62
N ARG A 89 -16.83 -14.56 -7.75
CA ARG A 89 -15.62 -15.06 -7.08
C ARG A 89 -14.68 -15.59 -8.16
N LYS A 90 -13.70 -14.79 -8.54
CA LYS A 90 -12.55 -15.24 -9.33
C LYS A 90 -11.34 -15.17 -8.42
N GLU A 91 -10.87 -16.31 -7.96
CA GLU A 91 -9.56 -16.41 -7.35
C GLU A 91 -8.54 -16.32 -8.48
N ILE A 92 -7.88 -15.17 -8.59
CA ILE A 92 -6.80 -14.98 -9.54
C ILE A 92 -5.53 -14.73 -8.72
N ILE A 93 -4.57 -15.64 -8.85
CA ILE A 93 -3.21 -15.44 -8.36
C ILE A 93 -2.42 -14.80 -9.50
N VAL A 94 -2.05 -13.53 -9.34
CA VAL A 94 -1.21 -12.82 -10.32
C VAL A 94 0.21 -12.75 -9.78
N TYR A 95 1.18 -13.27 -10.53
CA TYR A 95 2.60 -13.11 -10.26
C TYR A 95 3.16 -11.96 -11.09
N LEU A 96 3.51 -10.86 -10.41
CA LEU A 96 4.20 -9.73 -11.03
C LEU A 96 5.70 -9.86 -10.79
N ARG A 97 6.49 -9.85 -11.86
CA ARG A 97 7.96 -9.81 -11.79
C ARG A 97 8.44 -8.37 -11.74
N THR A 98 9.33 -8.04 -10.82
CA THR A 98 9.98 -6.74 -10.78
C THR A 98 11.22 -6.75 -11.65
N HIS A 99 11.40 -5.72 -12.48
CA HIS A 99 12.69 -5.48 -13.12
C HIS A 99 13.60 -4.75 -12.12
N LYS A 100 14.73 -5.37 -11.71
CA LYS A 100 15.73 -4.88 -10.72
C LYS A 100 16.25 -3.45 -10.92
N LYS A 101 15.93 -2.81 -12.05
CA LYS A 101 16.41 -1.48 -12.46
C LYS A 101 16.20 -0.38 -11.39
N ILE A 102 15.15 -0.45 -10.58
CA ILE A 102 14.84 0.57 -9.55
C ILE A 102 15.82 0.50 -8.37
N ALA A 103 16.11 -0.71 -7.87
CA ALA A 103 17.04 -0.90 -6.75
C ALA A 103 18.48 -0.57 -7.14
N GLU A 104 18.90 -0.93 -8.35
CA GLU A 104 20.24 -0.63 -8.88
C GLU A 104 20.45 0.88 -9.12
N GLN A 105 19.45 1.59 -9.63
CA GLN A 105 19.53 3.06 -9.78
C GLN A 105 19.64 3.78 -8.43
N GLN A 106 18.98 3.26 -7.39
CA GLN A 106 19.07 3.86 -6.06
C GLN A 106 20.41 3.58 -5.38
N ARG A 107 20.99 2.38 -5.55
CA ARG A 107 22.35 2.07 -5.05
C ARG A 107 23.42 2.96 -5.69
N LYS A 108 23.36 3.14 -7.01
CA LYS A 108 24.27 4.02 -7.76
C LYS A 108 24.19 5.51 -7.36
N LYS A 109 23.07 5.96 -6.79
CA LYS A 109 22.90 7.34 -6.28
C LYS A 109 23.43 7.55 -4.86
N VAL A 110 23.74 6.47 -4.13
CA VAL A 110 24.34 6.55 -2.78
C VAL A 110 25.85 6.45 -2.85
N GLU A 111 26.38 5.82 -3.90
CA GLU A 111 27.82 5.66 -4.15
C GLU A 111 28.45 6.83 -4.93
N ALA A 112 27.66 7.85 -5.30
CA ALA A 112 28.08 9.06 -6.01
C ALA A 112 27.81 10.30 -5.15
#